data_AF-A0A9U8EDS0-F1
#
_entry.id   AF-A0A9U8EDS0-F1
#
_cell.length_a   1.000
_cell.length_b   1.000
_cell.length_c   1.000
_cell.angle_alpha   90.00
_cell.angle_beta   90.00
_cell.angle_gamma   90.00
#
_symmetry.space_group_name_H-M   'P 1'
#
loop_
_entity.id
_entity.type
_entity.pdbx_description
1 polymer ?
#
loop_
_entity_poly.entity_id
_entity_poly.type
_entity_poly.pdbx_seq_one_letter_code
_entity_poly.pdbx_strand_id
1 'polypeptide(L)'
;MGLFQTKFDYGTHETGFPNADDVNSEVELPDNCHKDHTKYFLVTRLRLENLPEVYREPDLFDLIQCIAELTVKIIVKFCSAKRRQYWMGTEAEYPGYKDRGGKSRLIGSGRICDVVKVENDEMKCPCKDCKKANTEKRDVWNIHVFTATHVVYDSEEAIQSEVKIIYNSSDKKEQMFHGVKTIWSNALGDLCVLSCVTCNQTLATQLLQTIKQFNILWSRIRVNYKNDKKLESRQRKYKDRIVVIVSHPHGRDKSVSFDKLETRVGKRIYLDRGWHLNYKASTCTGSSGAPVYLYGMDCFTTEYVHSGSNGDYNYSTTWCPK
;
A
#
# COMPACT_ATOMS: atom_id res chain seq x y z
N MET A 1 -26.49 -4.83 -26.77
CA MET A 1 -25.03 -4.75 -26.97
C MET A 1 -24.36 -5.38 -25.76
N GLY A 2 -23.76 -6.56 -25.93
CA GLY A 2 -23.15 -7.31 -24.82
C GLY A 2 -21.96 -6.57 -24.23
N LEU A 3 -22.01 -6.31 -22.91
CA LEU A 3 -20.86 -5.88 -22.13
C LEU A 3 -19.86 -7.04 -22.14
N PHE A 4 -18.75 -6.90 -22.86
CA PHE A 4 -17.60 -7.78 -22.73
C PHE A 4 -17.01 -7.63 -21.32
N GLN A 5 -17.57 -8.33 -20.34
CA GLN A 5 -16.87 -8.62 -19.09
C GLN A 5 -15.70 -9.55 -19.44
N THR A 6 -14.53 -8.96 -19.74
CA THR A 6 -13.32 -9.78 -19.80
C THR A 6 -13.15 -10.46 -18.44
N LYS A 7 -13.21 -11.80 -18.42
CA LYS A 7 -12.96 -12.61 -17.22
C LYS A 7 -11.55 -12.26 -16.74
N PHE A 8 -11.46 -11.69 -15.55
CA PHE A 8 -10.21 -11.39 -14.89
C PHE A 8 -9.78 -12.61 -14.08
N ASP A 9 -8.49 -12.88 -14.07
CA ASP A 9 -7.90 -13.72 -13.04
C ASP A 9 -7.43 -12.80 -11.90
N TYR A 10 -8.26 -12.72 -10.85
CA TYR A 10 -7.92 -11.97 -9.64
C TYR A 10 -7.20 -12.86 -8.61
N GLY A 11 -6.83 -14.09 -8.96
CA GLY A 11 -6.07 -14.98 -8.10
C GLY A 11 -6.54 -15.00 -6.63
N THR A 12 -5.58 -14.99 -5.72
CA THR A 12 -5.78 -14.84 -4.27
C THR A 12 -5.29 -13.49 -3.80
N HIS A 13 -6.10 -12.79 -3.00
CA HIS A 13 -5.69 -11.58 -2.32
C HIS A 13 -4.72 -11.93 -1.18
N GLU A 14 -3.65 -11.15 -1.06
CA GLU A 14 -2.60 -11.37 -0.07
C GLU A 14 -2.84 -10.53 1.19
N THR A 15 -4.06 -10.54 1.71
CA THR A 15 -4.38 -10.03 3.06
C THR A 15 -3.91 -11.01 4.12
N GLY A 16 -3.34 -10.48 5.20
CA GLY A 16 -2.85 -11.28 6.34
C GLY A 16 -3.97 -11.66 7.29
N PHE A 17 -3.93 -12.88 7.79
CA PHE A 17 -4.68 -13.31 8.97
C PHE A 17 -3.64 -13.81 9.98
N PRO A 18 -3.26 -13.01 10.98
CA PRO A 18 -2.35 -13.50 12.00
C PRO A 18 -3.06 -14.60 12.80
N ASN A 19 -2.38 -15.72 13.04
CA ASN A 19 -2.81 -16.66 14.08
C ASN A 19 -2.79 -15.92 15.44
N ALA A 20 -3.62 -16.37 16.37
CA ALA A 20 -3.78 -15.70 17.67
C ALA A 20 -2.47 -15.57 18.46
N ASP A 21 -1.48 -16.42 18.16
CA ASP A 21 -0.24 -16.58 18.91
C ASP A 21 1.00 -15.90 18.26
N ASP A 22 0.90 -15.43 17.01
CA ASP A 22 2.06 -14.96 16.22
C ASP A 22 2.40 -13.46 16.37
N VAL A 23 1.79 -12.77 17.32
CA VAL A 23 1.83 -11.29 17.35
C VAL A 23 3.09 -10.73 18.02
N ASN A 24 3.89 -11.55 18.72
CA ASN A 24 5.03 -11.08 19.53
C ASN A 24 6.34 -11.88 19.39
N SER A 25 6.42 -12.90 18.53
CA SER A 25 7.66 -13.67 18.35
C SER A 25 8.50 -13.14 17.20
N GLU A 26 9.75 -12.75 17.46
CA GLU A 26 10.78 -12.52 16.44
C GLU A 26 11.24 -13.82 15.74
N VAL A 27 10.45 -14.91 15.83
CA VAL A 27 10.90 -16.26 15.50
C VAL A 27 9.91 -16.94 14.55
N GLU A 28 10.48 -17.39 13.44
CA GLU A 28 9.96 -18.26 12.37
C GLU A 28 8.88 -17.67 11.46
N LEU A 29 9.13 -17.71 10.14
CA LEU A 29 8.12 -17.46 9.10
C LEU A 29 6.90 -18.36 9.38
N PRO A 30 5.67 -17.96 9.03
CA PRO A 30 4.54 -18.86 9.18
C PRO A 30 4.85 -20.19 8.48
N ASP A 31 4.76 -21.31 9.19
CA ASP A 31 5.12 -22.66 8.71
C ASP A 31 4.43 -23.07 7.40
N ASN A 32 3.38 -22.34 7.01
CA ASN A 32 2.56 -22.58 5.83
C ASN A 32 2.80 -21.59 4.67
N CYS A 33 3.82 -20.73 4.73
CA CYS A 33 4.12 -19.83 3.62
C CYS A 33 5.06 -20.47 2.59
N HIS A 34 4.54 -20.74 1.39
CA HIS A 34 5.29 -21.35 0.29
C HIS A 34 5.95 -20.33 -0.66
N LYS A 35 5.91 -19.03 -0.34
CA LYS A 35 6.53 -17.98 -1.15
C LYS A 35 8.03 -17.90 -0.86
N ASP A 36 8.80 -17.46 -1.86
CA ASP A 36 10.25 -17.27 -1.71
C ASP A 36 10.56 -15.99 -0.93
N HIS A 37 11.04 -16.15 0.30
CA HIS A 37 11.42 -15.02 1.16
C HIS A 37 12.84 -14.50 0.95
N THR A 38 13.67 -15.17 0.14
CA THR A 38 15.06 -14.73 -0.12
C THR A 38 15.12 -13.42 -0.91
N LYS A 39 14.01 -13.05 -1.53
CA LYS A 39 13.83 -11.83 -2.32
C LYS A 39 13.28 -10.64 -1.54
N TYR A 40 13.11 -10.76 -0.22
CA TYR A 40 12.82 -9.62 0.65
C TYR A 40 14.09 -9.04 1.25
N PHE A 41 14.18 -7.72 1.20
CA PHE A 41 15.14 -6.95 1.96
C PHE A 41 14.40 -6.24 3.08
N LEU A 42 14.71 -6.55 4.34
CA LEU A 42 14.32 -5.68 5.44
C LEU A 42 14.80 -4.28 5.13
N VAL A 43 13.95 -3.27 5.31
CA VAL A 43 14.31 -1.89 4.91
C VAL A 43 15.60 -1.42 5.62
N THR A 44 15.79 -1.82 6.88
CA THR A 44 17.00 -1.53 7.67
C THR A 44 18.28 -2.14 7.09
N ARG A 45 18.15 -3.22 6.30
CA ARG A 45 19.25 -3.94 5.66
C ARG A 45 19.39 -3.65 4.17
N LEU A 46 18.46 -2.90 3.58
CA LEU A 46 18.55 -2.51 2.18
C LEU A 46 19.75 -1.59 1.97
N ARG A 47 20.52 -1.88 0.92
CA ARG A 47 21.67 -1.12 0.44
C ARG A 47 21.54 -0.90 -1.07
N LEU A 48 22.23 0.10 -1.60
CA LEU A 48 22.17 0.45 -3.01
C LEU A 48 22.56 -0.75 -3.90
N GLU A 49 23.53 -1.55 -3.45
CA GLU A 49 24.07 -2.71 -4.17
C GLU A 49 23.06 -3.85 -4.29
N ASN A 50 22.03 -3.88 -3.43
CA ASN A 50 20.95 -4.85 -3.52
C ASN A 50 20.07 -4.59 -4.74
N LEU A 51 19.99 -3.35 -5.23
CA LEU A 51 19.26 -3.05 -6.45
C LEU A 51 19.91 -3.74 -7.66
N PRO A 52 19.13 -4.14 -8.68
CA PRO A 52 19.68 -4.66 -9.92
C PRO A 52 20.65 -3.64 -10.52
N GLU A 53 21.76 -4.11 -11.09
CA GLU A 53 22.88 -3.27 -11.52
C GLU A 53 22.46 -2.05 -12.36
N VAL A 54 21.55 -2.27 -13.32
CA VAL A 54 21.01 -1.23 -14.22
C VAL A 54 20.09 -0.21 -13.53
N TYR A 55 19.79 -0.41 -12.25
CA TYR A 55 18.93 0.40 -11.40
C TYR A 55 19.63 0.85 -10.10
N ARG A 56 20.95 0.68 -9.99
CA ARG A 56 21.75 1.19 -8.85
C ARG A 56 21.95 2.70 -8.95
N GLU A 57 20.85 3.43 -8.92
CA GLU A 57 20.80 4.88 -9.01
C GLU A 57 20.52 5.44 -7.60
N PRO A 58 21.33 6.39 -7.09
CA PRO A 58 21.10 6.99 -5.76
C PRO A 58 19.68 7.54 -5.59
N ASP A 59 19.17 8.20 -6.63
CA ASP A 59 17.81 8.74 -6.66
C ASP A 59 16.73 7.69 -6.43
N LEU A 60 16.88 6.51 -7.07
CA LEU A 60 15.93 5.43 -6.92
C LEU A 60 16.02 4.84 -5.51
N PHE A 61 17.24 4.64 -4.99
CA PHE A 61 17.43 4.16 -3.64
C PHE A 61 16.81 5.10 -2.60
N ASP A 62 17.07 6.41 -2.70
CA ASP A 62 16.47 7.41 -1.80
C ASP A 62 14.95 7.45 -1.93
N LEU A 63 14.42 7.28 -3.16
CA LEU A 63 12.98 7.21 -3.37
C LEU A 63 12.37 5.99 -2.66
N ILE A 64 13.04 4.84 -2.73
CA ILE A 64 12.62 3.62 -2.03
C ILE A 64 12.60 3.85 -0.51
N GLN A 65 13.59 4.57 0.03
CA GLN A 65 13.59 4.95 1.45
C GLN A 65 12.38 5.83 1.79
N CYS A 66 12.07 6.84 0.97
CA CYS A 66 10.86 7.64 1.18
C CYS A 66 9.57 6.80 1.10
N ILE A 67 9.47 5.87 0.14
CA ILE A 67 8.32 4.95 0.06
C ILE A 67 8.21 4.13 1.34
N ALA A 68 9.34 3.65 1.87
CA ALA A 68 9.36 2.88 3.09
C ALA A 68 8.97 3.71 4.32
N GLU A 69 9.42 4.95 4.43
CA GLU A 69 9.00 5.86 5.50
C GLU A 69 7.50 6.18 5.43
N LEU A 70 6.93 6.24 4.23
CA LEU A 70 5.50 6.50 4.02
C LEU A 70 4.63 5.24 4.08
N THR A 71 5.23 4.03 4.14
CA THR A 71 4.48 2.77 4.19
C THR A 71 3.96 2.51 5.60
N VAL A 72 2.67 2.19 5.69
CA VAL A 72 1.96 1.91 6.95
C VAL A 72 1.45 0.47 6.98
N LYS A 73 1.30 -0.05 8.20
CA LYS A 73 0.59 -1.30 8.49
C LYS A 73 -0.85 -0.96 8.84
N ILE A 74 -1.79 -1.71 8.28
CA ILE A 74 -3.23 -1.57 8.53
C ILE A 74 -3.73 -2.86 9.17
N ILE A 75 -4.45 -2.73 10.29
CA ILE A 75 -5.08 -3.85 10.99
C ILE A 75 -6.56 -3.56 11.10
N VAL A 76 -7.38 -4.36 10.43
CA VAL A 76 -8.84 -4.24 10.41
C VAL A 76 -9.42 -5.17 11.47
N LYS A 77 -10.05 -4.57 12.49
CA LYS A 77 -10.54 -5.33 13.67
C LYS A 77 -11.97 -5.82 13.57
N PHE A 78 -12.67 -5.43 12.52
CA PHE A 78 -14.06 -5.75 12.28
C PHE A 78 -14.28 -6.01 10.80
N CYS A 79 -15.02 -7.06 10.47
CA CYS A 79 -15.39 -7.35 9.10
C CYS A 79 -16.83 -6.91 8.87
N SER A 80 -17.04 -6.00 7.93
CA SER A 80 -18.36 -5.48 7.59
C SER A 80 -19.27 -6.60 7.10
N ALA A 81 -20.52 -6.61 7.58
CA ALA A 81 -21.55 -7.52 7.07
C ALA A 81 -21.81 -7.34 5.57
N LYS A 82 -21.40 -6.20 5.00
CA LYS A 82 -21.57 -5.85 3.58
C LYS A 82 -20.46 -6.40 2.68
N ARG A 83 -19.41 -7.05 3.22
CA ARG A 83 -18.41 -7.71 2.36
C ARG A 83 -19.11 -8.71 1.44
N ARG A 84 -18.73 -8.69 0.17
CA ARG A 84 -19.32 -9.55 -0.86
C ARG A 84 -18.82 -10.98 -0.69
N GLN A 85 -19.58 -11.95 -1.20
CA GLN A 85 -19.11 -13.34 -1.24
C GLN A 85 -17.97 -13.54 -2.22
N TYR A 86 -18.15 -13.00 -3.42
CA TYR A 86 -17.22 -13.19 -4.51
C TYR A 86 -16.67 -11.86 -4.98
N TRP A 87 -15.45 -11.93 -5.49
CA TRP A 87 -14.88 -10.83 -6.24
C TRP A 87 -15.68 -10.59 -7.53
N MET A 88 -15.88 -9.33 -7.89
CA MET A 88 -16.85 -8.89 -8.90
C MET A 88 -16.75 -9.67 -10.22
N GLY A 89 -17.80 -10.43 -10.54
CA GLY A 89 -17.90 -11.19 -11.79
C GLY A 89 -17.03 -12.45 -11.82
N THR A 90 -16.62 -12.96 -10.66
CA THR A 90 -15.78 -14.15 -10.51
C THR A 90 -16.36 -15.11 -9.48
N GLU A 91 -15.76 -16.29 -9.35
CA GLU A 91 -16.04 -17.26 -8.29
C GLU A 91 -15.00 -17.22 -7.16
N ALA A 92 -14.02 -16.31 -7.24
CA ALA A 92 -13.00 -16.14 -6.21
C ALA A 92 -13.63 -15.53 -4.94
N GLU A 93 -13.46 -16.19 -3.79
CA GLU A 93 -13.99 -15.71 -2.51
C GLU A 93 -13.36 -14.37 -2.13
N TYR A 94 -14.19 -13.43 -1.68
CA TYR A 94 -13.72 -12.12 -1.23
C TYR A 94 -13.05 -12.26 0.15
N PRO A 95 -11.91 -11.59 0.39
CA PRO A 95 -11.21 -11.68 1.67
C PRO A 95 -12.11 -11.30 2.84
N GLY A 96 -12.09 -12.09 3.92
CA GLY A 96 -12.90 -11.84 5.12
C GLY A 96 -14.39 -12.13 4.97
N TYR A 97 -14.88 -12.63 3.83
CA TYR A 97 -16.30 -12.96 3.65
C TYR A 97 -16.89 -13.86 4.75
N LYS A 98 -16.10 -14.81 5.23
CA LYS A 98 -16.51 -15.76 6.27
C LYS A 98 -16.64 -15.11 7.66
N ASP A 99 -16.00 -13.96 7.88
CA ASP A 99 -15.92 -13.28 9.17
C ASP A 99 -16.91 -12.11 9.31
N ARG A 100 -17.80 -11.93 8.33
CA ARG A 100 -18.74 -10.82 8.23
C ARG A 100 -19.60 -10.62 9.48
N GLY A 101 -19.79 -9.36 9.85
CA GLY A 101 -20.53 -8.94 11.03
C GLY A 101 -19.79 -9.23 12.34
N GLY A 102 -18.57 -9.75 12.27
CA GLY A 102 -17.79 -10.21 13.40
C GLY A 102 -16.46 -9.48 13.57
N LYS A 103 -15.72 -9.92 14.60
CA LYS A 103 -14.33 -9.49 14.82
C LYS A 103 -13.47 -10.00 13.67
N SER A 104 -12.59 -9.13 13.18
CA SER A 104 -11.59 -9.46 12.17
C SER A 104 -10.19 -9.22 12.73
N ARG A 105 -9.20 -9.81 12.07
CA ARG A 105 -7.78 -9.46 12.25
C ARG A 105 -7.09 -9.32 10.90
N LEU A 106 -7.83 -8.91 9.88
CA LEU A 106 -7.26 -8.69 8.54
C LEU A 106 -6.12 -7.68 8.62
N ILE A 107 -4.97 -8.04 8.05
CA ILE A 107 -3.80 -7.19 7.96
C ILE A 107 -3.54 -6.84 6.50
N GLY A 108 -3.23 -5.58 6.26
CA GLY A 108 -2.70 -5.11 4.99
C GLY A 108 -1.64 -4.04 5.20
N SER A 109 -1.22 -3.47 4.09
CA SER A 109 -0.29 -2.37 3.99
C SER A 109 -0.99 -1.16 3.34
N GLY A 110 -0.36 0.00 3.43
CA GLY A 110 -0.80 1.21 2.73
C GLY A 110 0.35 2.20 2.58
N ARG A 111 0.11 3.30 1.88
CA ARG A 111 1.07 4.39 1.73
C ARG A 111 0.44 5.74 2.08
N ILE A 112 1.09 6.48 2.95
CA ILE A 112 0.77 7.88 3.21
C ILE A 112 1.02 8.69 1.94
N CYS A 113 0.01 9.39 1.46
CA CYS A 113 0.07 10.20 0.25
C CYS A 113 -0.01 11.69 0.50
N ASP A 114 -0.60 12.10 1.62
CA ASP A 114 -0.74 13.52 1.94
C ASP A 114 -0.85 13.75 3.45
N VAL A 115 -0.48 14.95 3.89
CA VAL A 115 -0.58 15.43 5.26
C VAL A 115 -1.10 16.86 5.23
N VAL A 116 -2.30 17.07 5.79
CA VAL A 116 -2.97 18.37 5.76
C VAL A 116 -3.22 18.83 7.17
N LYS A 117 -2.72 20.03 7.52
CA LYS A 117 -3.05 20.67 8.80
C LYS A 117 -4.54 21.02 8.79
N VAL A 118 -5.24 20.66 9.85
CA VAL A 118 -6.64 21.02 10.04
C VAL A 118 -6.71 22.46 10.52
N GLU A 119 -7.35 23.32 9.75
CA GLU A 119 -7.58 24.73 10.09
C GLU A 119 -8.83 24.95 10.94
N ASN A 120 -9.62 23.90 11.17
CA ASN A 120 -10.83 23.96 11.99
C ASN A 120 -10.48 23.90 13.49
N ASP A 121 -10.55 25.05 14.15
CA ASP A 121 -10.33 25.22 15.60
C ASP A 121 -11.31 24.41 16.48
N GLU A 122 -12.42 23.91 15.92
CA GLU A 122 -13.38 23.07 16.64
C GLU A 122 -13.00 21.57 16.63
N MET A 123 -12.07 21.15 15.76
CA MET A 123 -11.71 19.73 15.67
C MET A 123 -10.88 19.29 16.87
N LYS A 124 -11.52 18.56 17.79
CA LYS A 124 -10.84 17.93 18.92
C LYS A 124 -10.06 16.70 18.46
N CYS A 125 -8.80 16.61 18.88
CA CYS A 125 -7.98 15.44 18.57
C CYS A 125 -8.58 14.17 19.21
N PRO A 126 -8.80 13.09 18.44
CA PRO A 126 -9.38 11.85 18.97
C PRO A 126 -8.41 11.02 19.82
N CYS A 127 -7.15 11.45 19.98
CA CYS A 127 -6.11 10.73 20.70
C CYS A 127 -6.45 10.56 22.19
N LYS A 128 -6.08 9.42 22.80
CA LYS A 128 -6.40 9.12 24.20
C LYS A 128 -5.82 10.16 25.16
N ASP A 129 -4.60 10.61 24.90
CA ASP A 129 -3.92 11.57 25.76
C ASP A 129 -4.58 12.95 25.70
N CYS A 130 -5.00 13.36 24.50
CA CYS A 130 -5.72 14.59 24.22
C CYS A 130 -7.09 14.61 24.90
N LYS A 131 -7.80 13.47 24.87
CA LYS A 131 -9.09 13.29 25.56
C LYS A 131 -8.93 13.39 27.08
N LYS A 132 -7.87 12.81 27.64
CA LYS A 132 -7.59 12.84 29.09
C LYS A 132 -7.16 14.22 29.56
N ALA A 133 -6.32 14.91 28.80
CA ALA A 133 -5.76 16.19 29.19
C ALA A 133 -6.78 17.35 29.16
N ASN A 134 -8.00 17.12 28.63
CA ASN A 134 -9.00 18.15 28.34
C ASN A 134 -8.39 19.39 27.63
N THR A 135 -7.33 19.17 26.85
CA THR A 135 -6.65 20.23 26.12
C THR A 135 -7.49 20.55 24.88
N GLU A 136 -8.16 21.70 24.91
CA GLU A 136 -9.08 22.12 23.85
C GLU A 136 -8.38 22.44 22.53
N LYS A 137 -7.06 22.69 22.54
CA LYS A 137 -6.33 23.20 21.38
C LYS A 137 -4.98 22.52 21.23
N ARG A 138 -4.95 21.46 20.43
CA ARG A 138 -3.71 21.00 19.79
C ARG A 138 -3.94 21.05 18.30
N ASP A 139 -2.91 21.46 17.59
CA ASP A 139 -2.89 21.31 16.14
C ASP A 139 -3.18 19.85 15.78
N VAL A 140 -4.01 19.67 14.75
CA VAL A 140 -4.41 18.37 14.24
C VAL A 140 -4.02 18.29 12.77
N TRP A 141 -3.52 17.13 12.35
CA TRP A 141 -3.20 16.86 10.96
C TRP A 141 -3.97 15.65 10.48
N ASN A 142 -4.62 15.80 9.32
CA ASN A 142 -5.17 14.69 8.56
C ASN A 142 -4.04 14.04 7.75
N ILE A 143 -3.96 12.72 7.84
CA ILE A 143 -3.03 11.87 7.13
C ILE A 143 -3.86 11.04 6.15
N HIS A 144 -3.60 11.20 4.85
CA HIS A 144 -4.26 10.42 3.81
C HIS A 144 -3.42 9.22 3.42
N VAL A 145 -4.07 8.06 3.31
CA VAL A 145 -3.40 6.77 3.06
C VAL A 145 -4.08 6.05 1.92
N PHE A 146 -3.31 5.71 0.88
CA PHE A 146 -3.73 4.75 -0.14
C PHE A 146 -3.59 3.32 0.38
N THR A 147 -4.59 2.49 0.12
CA THR A 147 -4.55 1.05 0.34
C THR A 147 -5.52 0.36 -0.64
N ALA A 148 -5.63 -0.96 -0.58
CA ALA A 148 -6.56 -1.71 -1.39
C ALA A 148 -7.96 -1.74 -0.78
N THR A 149 -9.02 -1.69 -1.61
CA THR A 149 -10.41 -1.73 -1.13
C THR A 149 -10.72 -3.05 -0.43
N HIS A 150 -10.09 -4.16 -0.83
CA HIS A 150 -10.28 -5.42 -0.13
C HIS A 150 -9.60 -5.49 1.24
N VAL A 151 -8.63 -4.60 1.52
CA VAL A 151 -8.05 -4.47 2.86
C VAL A 151 -9.07 -3.80 3.77
N VAL A 152 -9.51 -2.57 3.44
CA VAL A 152 -10.57 -1.84 4.14
C VAL A 152 -11.76 -1.64 3.22
N TYR A 153 -12.83 -2.41 3.45
CA TYR A 153 -13.96 -2.51 2.54
C TYR A 153 -14.87 -1.29 2.57
N ASP A 154 -15.19 -0.79 3.77
CA ASP A 154 -16.09 0.34 3.96
C ASP A 154 -15.76 1.16 5.21
N SER A 155 -16.56 2.18 5.48
CA SER A 155 -16.39 3.06 6.63
C SER A 155 -16.58 2.36 7.98
N GLU A 156 -17.35 1.27 8.04
CA GLU A 156 -17.60 0.52 9.28
C GLU A 156 -16.33 -0.23 9.72
N GLU A 157 -15.61 -0.79 8.75
CA GLU A 157 -14.29 -1.38 8.97
C GLU A 157 -13.24 -0.31 9.27
N ALA A 158 -13.26 0.81 8.52
CA ALA A 158 -12.29 1.89 8.68
C ALA A 158 -12.27 2.44 10.10
N ILE A 159 -13.43 2.75 10.69
CA ILE A 159 -13.54 3.31 12.05
C ILE A 159 -12.97 2.38 13.11
N GLN A 160 -12.98 1.07 12.85
CA GLN A 160 -12.48 0.04 13.76
C GLN A 160 -11.06 -0.43 13.40
N SER A 161 -10.43 0.18 12.40
CA SER A 161 -9.09 -0.17 11.96
C SER A 161 -8.01 0.58 12.74
N GLU A 162 -6.86 -0.05 12.88
CA GLU A 162 -5.62 0.61 13.31
C GLU A 162 -4.74 0.85 12.09
N VAL A 163 -4.25 2.08 11.94
CA VAL A 163 -3.22 2.42 10.97
C VAL A 163 -1.97 2.82 11.75
N LYS A 164 -0.86 2.13 11.50
CA LYS A 164 0.40 2.31 12.22
C LYS A 164 1.53 2.57 11.25
N ILE A 165 2.39 3.52 11.60
CA ILE A 165 3.71 3.67 11.00
C ILE A 165 4.73 2.99 11.91
N ILE A 166 5.52 2.09 11.33
CA ILE A 166 6.62 1.40 12.02
C ILE A 166 7.91 1.97 11.44
N TYR A 167 8.66 2.70 12.26
CA TYR A 167 9.92 3.28 11.83
C TYR A 167 11.01 2.21 11.73
N ASN A 168 11.89 2.37 10.75
CA ASN A 168 13.00 1.46 10.47
C ASN A 168 14.17 1.71 11.45
N SER A 169 13.91 1.70 12.76
CA SER A 169 14.92 1.86 13.80
C SER A 169 15.03 0.60 14.67
N SER A 170 16.18 0.43 15.33
CA SER A 170 16.42 -0.65 16.30
C SER A 170 15.33 -0.73 17.37
N ASP A 171 14.78 0.42 17.74
CA ASP A 171 13.80 0.55 18.81
C ASP A 171 12.37 0.26 18.35
N LYS A 172 12.16 -0.03 17.05
CA LYS A 172 10.84 -0.32 16.41
C LYS A 172 9.72 0.58 16.93
N LYS A 173 9.98 1.89 17.07
CA LYS A 173 8.97 2.81 17.61
C LYS A 173 7.76 2.86 16.67
N GLU A 174 6.64 2.32 17.13
CA GLU A 174 5.37 2.37 16.43
C GLU A 174 4.64 3.67 16.78
N GLN A 175 4.11 4.36 15.77
CA GLN A 175 3.15 5.43 15.99
C GLN A 175 1.82 5.06 15.35
N MET A 176 0.74 5.24 16.12
CA MET A 176 -0.61 4.92 15.71
C MET A 176 -1.34 6.20 15.30
N PHE A 177 -2.03 6.15 14.17
CA PHE A 177 -2.97 7.20 13.77
C PHE A 177 -4.37 6.92 14.33
N HIS A 178 -5.17 7.96 14.48
CA HIS A 178 -6.49 7.88 15.12
C HIS A 178 -7.61 8.34 14.18
N GLY A 179 -8.87 8.05 14.53
CA GLY A 179 -10.02 8.57 13.78
C GLY A 179 -10.06 8.14 12.31
N VAL A 180 -9.72 6.88 12.05
CA VAL A 180 -9.63 6.34 10.69
C VAL A 180 -11.02 6.35 10.04
N LYS A 181 -11.10 6.86 8.81
CA LYS A 181 -12.32 6.90 8.00
C LYS A 181 -12.00 6.68 6.54
N THR A 182 -12.93 6.10 5.79
CA THR A 182 -12.83 6.03 4.33
C THR A 182 -13.29 7.36 3.74
N ILE A 183 -12.45 7.99 2.91
CA ILE A 183 -12.82 9.23 2.19
C ILE A 183 -13.18 8.97 0.73
N TRP A 184 -12.62 7.91 0.14
CA TRP A 184 -12.91 7.49 -1.22
C TRP A 184 -12.58 6.00 -1.38
N SER A 185 -13.34 5.28 -2.21
CA SER A 185 -13.01 3.90 -2.58
C SER A 185 -13.54 3.57 -3.97
N ASN A 186 -12.82 2.70 -4.67
CA ASN A 186 -13.24 2.10 -5.92
C ASN A 186 -12.99 0.60 -5.87
N ALA A 187 -14.04 -0.16 -5.56
CA ALA A 187 -13.95 -1.60 -5.43
C ALA A 187 -13.54 -2.31 -6.74
N LEU A 188 -13.84 -1.75 -7.91
CA LEU A 188 -13.39 -2.35 -9.18
C LEU A 188 -11.87 -2.25 -9.26
N GLY A 189 -11.33 -1.12 -8.80
CA GLY A 189 -9.92 -0.74 -8.92
C GLY A 189 -9.08 -1.25 -7.81
N ASP A 190 -9.74 -1.79 -6.79
CA ASP A 190 -9.13 -2.23 -5.57
C ASP A 190 -8.25 -1.14 -4.97
N LEU A 191 -8.76 0.09 -4.95
CA LEU A 191 -8.06 1.26 -4.43
C LEU A 191 -9.00 2.03 -3.49
N CYS A 192 -8.49 2.34 -2.32
CA CYS A 192 -9.19 3.08 -1.28
C CYS A 192 -8.28 4.16 -0.72
N VAL A 193 -8.87 5.29 -0.33
CA VAL A 193 -8.19 6.33 0.44
C VAL A 193 -8.82 6.40 1.81
N LEU A 194 -7.96 6.23 2.82
CA LEU A 194 -8.29 6.45 4.21
C LEU A 194 -7.82 7.84 4.63
N SER A 195 -8.55 8.44 5.55
CA SER A 195 -8.10 9.60 6.32
C SER A 195 -7.97 9.17 7.78
N CYS A 196 -6.85 9.52 8.39
CA CYS A 196 -6.58 9.30 9.80
C CYS A 196 -5.90 10.54 10.37
N VAL A 197 -5.70 10.58 11.69
CA VAL A 197 -5.38 11.82 12.40
C VAL A 197 -4.18 11.62 13.30
N THR A 198 -3.31 12.64 13.36
CA THR A 198 -2.30 12.80 14.40
C THR A 198 -2.32 14.22 14.96
N CYS A 199 -1.97 14.37 16.24
CA CYS A 199 -1.62 15.66 16.85
C CYS A 199 -0.11 15.78 17.15
N ASN A 200 0.69 14.81 16.69
CA ASN A 200 2.13 14.85 16.84
C ASN A 200 2.72 15.73 15.72
N GLN A 201 3.03 16.97 16.06
CA GLN A 201 3.61 17.94 15.12
C GLN A 201 4.93 17.45 14.52
N THR A 202 5.82 16.87 15.32
CA THR A 202 7.10 16.34 14.84
C THR A 202 6.90 15.26 13.80
N LEU A 203 5.98 14.32 14.05
CA LEU A 203 5.59 13.29 13.08
C LEU A 203 5.03 13.93 11.80
N ALA A 204 4.08 14.85 11.93
CA ALA A 204 3.44 15.49 10.77
C ALA A 204 4.45 16.26 9.91
N THR A 205 5.37 17.00 10.53
CA THR A 205 6.44 17.72 9.84
C THR A 205 7.41 16.75 9.14
N GLN A 206 7.80 15.65 9.79
CA GLN A 206 8.65 14.62 9.17
C GLN A 206 7.97 14.00 7.95
N LEU A 207 6.69 13.64 8.05
CA LEU A 207 5.94 13.07 6.93
C LEU A 207 5.83 14.07 5.76
N LEU A 208 5.54 15.35 6.05
CA LEU A 208 5.52 16.41 5.03
C LEU A 208 6.86 16.56 4.31
N GLN A 209 7.97 16.54 5.05
CA GLN A 209 9.32 16.58 4.48
C GLN A 209 9.59 15.34 3.61
N THR A 210 9.17 14.16 4.07
CA THR A 210 9.32 12.90 3.34
C THR A 210 8.52 12.91 2.03
N ILE A 211 7.27 13.40 2.05
CA ILE A 211 6.43 13.57 0.85
C ILE A 211 7.07 14.55 -0.12
N LYS A 212 7.60 15.67 0.38
CA LYS A 212 8.32 16.65 -0.46
C LYS A 212 9.53 16.02 -1.14
N GLN A 213 10.34 15.27 -0.40
CA GLN A 213 11.50 14.57 -0.95
C GLN A 213 11.08 13.49 -1.97
N PHE A 214 10.07 12.69 -1.65
CA PHE A 214 9.47 11.72 -2.57
C PHE A 214 9.09 12.39 -3.90
N ASN A 215 8.37 13.53 -3.86
CA ASN A 215 7.92 14.23 -5.06
C ASN A 215 9.10 14.76 -5.90
N ILE A 216 10.15 15.29 -5.26
CA ILE A 216 11.36 15.75 -5.96
C ILE A 216 12.05 14.57 -6.67
N LEU A 217 12.31 13.49 -5.94
CA LEU A 217 13.02 12.30 -6.45
C LEU A 217 12.23 11.63 -7.59
N TRP A 218 10.94 11.42 -7.37
CA TRP A 218 10.04 10.84 -8.35
C TRP A 218 10.00 11.68 -9.64
N SER A 219 9.87 13.01 -9.52
CA SER A 219 9.84 13.91 -10.67
C SER A 219 11.14 13.83 -11.47
N ARG A 220 12.29 13.83 -10.79
CA ARG A 220 13.62 13.71 -11.41
C ARG A 220 13.80 12.37 -12.13
N ILE A 221 13.49 11.25 -11.48
CA ILE A 221 13.54 9.90 -12.09
C ILE A 221 12.63 9.86 -13.32
N ARG A 222 11.43 10.43 -13.24
CA ARG A 222 10.49 10.46 -14.35
C ARG A 222 11.01 11.26 -15.54
N VAL A 223 11.58 12.44 -15.30
CA VAL A 223 12.17 13.27 -16.35
C VAL A 223 13.36 12.56 -16.99
N ASN A 224 14.25 12.00 -16.18
CA ASN A 224 15.40 11.22 -16.66
C ASN A 224 14.95 10.02 -17.49
N TYR A 225 13.95 9.28 -17.00
CA TYR A 225 13.35 8.17 -17.73
C TYR A 225 12.80 8.63 -19.08
N LYS A 226 12.06 9.74 -19.16
CA LYS A 226 11.54 10.26 -20.45
C LYS A 226 12.65 10.68 -21.43
N ASN A 227 13.74 11.20 -20.92
CA ASN A 227 14.86 11.75 -21.71
C ASN A 227 15.93 10.71 -22.05
N ASP A 228 15.83 9.49 -21.52
CA ASP A 228 16.81 8.44 -21.75
C ASP A 228 16.76 7.98 -23.22
N LYS A 229 17.72 8.46 -24.02
CA LYS A 229 17.88 8.12 -25.44
C LYS A 229 18.08 6.62 -25.67
N LYS A 230 18.52 5.85 -24.65
CA LYS A 230 18.64 4.39 -24.73
C LYS A 230 17.28 3.69 -24.82
N LEU A 231 16.16 4.39 -24.55
CA LEU A 231 14.80 3.88 -24.73
C LEU A 231 14.49 3.47 -26.18
N GLU A 232 15.17 4.04 -27.18
CA GLU A 232 15.00 3.66 -28.59
C GLU A 232 15.55 2.26 -28.89
N SER A 233 16.47 1.74 -28.07
CA SER A 233 17.23 0.49 -28.31
C SER A 233 16.64 -0.80 -27.68
N ARG A 234 15.35 -0.80 -27.29
CA ARG A 234 14.54 -1.99 -26.92
C ARG A 234 14.73 -2.67 -25.54
N GLN A 235 15.66 -2.29 -24.65
CA GLN A 235 15.76 -2.97 -23.33
C GLN A 235 14.91 -2.40 -22.18
N ARG A 236 14.67 -1.08 -22.09
CA ARG A 236 13.90 -0.46 -20.97
C ARG A 236 12.43 -0.17 -21.32
N LYS A 237 11.96 -0.54 -22.51
CA LYS A 237 10.70 -0.07 -23.12
C LYS A 237 9.49 -0.88 -22.65
N TYR A 238 9.14 -0.80 -21.37
CA TYR A 238 7.98 -1.43 -20.71
C TYR A 238 8.15 -2.88 -20.25
N LYS A 239 8.68 -3.80 -21.07
CA LYS A 239 9.20 -5.09 -20.58
C LYS A 239 10.51 -4.80 -19.84
N ASP A 240 10.74 -5.43 -18.70
CA ASP A 240 11.92 -5.24 -17.84
C ASP A 240 11.96 -3.97 -16.96
N ARG A 241 10.89 -3.16 -16.90
CA ARG A 241 10.86 -2.08 -15.90
C ARG A 241 10.82 -2.66 -14.50
N ILE A 242 11.69 -2.17 -13.61
CA ILE A 242 11.66 -2.56 -12.21
C ILE A 242 10.37 -2.07 -11.55
N VAL A 243 9.73 -2.99 -10.84
CA VAL A 243 8.64 -2.77 -9.90
C VAL A 243 9.25 -2.88 -8.51
N VAL A 244 8.98 -1.88 -7.67
CA VAL A 244 9.37 -1.84 -6.26
C VAL A 244 8.11 -1.92 -5.43
N ILE A 245 8.11 -2.78 -4.43
CA ILE A 245 7.04 -2.92 -3.45
C ILE A 245 7.64 -2.76 -2.07
N VAL A 246 7.04 -1.91 -1.25
CA VAL A 246 7.36 -1.83 0.18
C VAL A 246 6.12 -2.19 0.96
N SER A 247 6.21 -3.22 1.80
CA SER A 247 5.04 -3.79 2.47
C SER A 247 5.37 -4.31 3.86
N HIS A 248 4.34 -4.83 4.52
CA HIS A 248 4.44 -5.61 5.76
C HIS A 248 4.10 -7.09 5.49
N PRO A 249 5.02 -7.89 4.92
CA PRO A 249 4.82 -9.33 4.73
C PRO A 249 4.46 -10.00 6.05
N HIS A 250 3.41 -10.80 6.04
CA HIS A 250 2.78 -11.44 7.20
C HIS A 250 2.37 -10.47 8.32
N GLY A 251 2.24 -9.18 8.01
CA GLY A 251 2.06 -8.13 9.01
C GLY A 251 3.31 -7.85 9.85
N ARG A 252 4.49 -8.29 9.44
CA ARG A 252 5.74 -8.14 10.19
C ARG A 252 6.48 -6.85 9.83
N ASP A 253 7.77 -6.82 10.13
CA ASP A 253 8.66 -5.72 9.82
C ASP A 253 8.61 -5.36 8.32
N LYS A 254 8.75 -4.06 8.08
CA LYS A 254 8.68 -3.50 6.74
C LYS A 254 9.80 -4.05 5.87
N SER A 255 9.41 -4.54 4.70
CA SER A 255 10.33 -5.16 3.75
C SER A 255 10.12 -4.57 2.36
N VAL A 256 11.21 -4.50 1.61
CA VAL A 256 11.24 -4.12 0.21
C VAL A 256 11.45 -5.37 -0.63
N SER A 257 10.69 -5.49 -1.70
CA SER A 257 10.98 -6.42 -2.80
C SER A 257 10.97 -5.66 -4.11
N PHE A 258 11.71 -6.17 -5.08
CA PHE A 258 11.70 -5.63 -6.42
C PHE A 258 12.00 -6.71 -7.45
N ASP A 259 11.34 -6.61 -8.60
CA ASP A 259 11.58 -7.46 -9.76
C ASP A 259 10.98 -6.78 -10.99
N LYS A 260 10.98 -7.45 -12.13
CA LYS A 260 10.51 -6.92 -13.40
C LYS A 260 8.99 -6.88 -13.48
N LEU A 261 8.50 -5.85 -14.16
CA LEU A 261 7.17 -5.81 -14.73
C LEU A 261 7.09 -6.81 -15.88
N GLU A 262 6.12 -7.70 -15.81
CA GLU A 262 5.90 -8.75 -16.81
C GLU A 262 4.91 -8.28 -17.87
N THR A 263 3.73 -7.84 -17.41
CA THR A 263 2.70 -7.32 -18.31
C THR A 263 2.00 -6.11 -17.72
N ARG A 264 1.55 -5.21 -18.61
CA ARG A 264 0.67 -4.10 -18.29
C ARG A 264 -0.46 -4.08 -19.31
N VAL A 265 -1.66 -4.42 -18.87
CA VAL A 265 -2.83 -4.52 -19.73
C VAL A 265 -3.75 -3.35 -19.45
N GLY A 266 -3.93 -2.47 -20.43
CA GLY A 266 -4.92 -1.41 -20.37
C GLY A 266 -6.30 -1.99 -20.61
N LYS A 267 -7.25 -1.66 -19.74
CA LYS A 267 -8.64 -2.13 -19.86
C LYS A 267 -9.60 -0.97 -19.68
N ARG A 268 -10.82 -1.18 -20.17
CA ARG A 268 -11.96 -0.29 -19.92
C ARG A 268 -13.03 -1.03 -19.15
N ILE A 269 -13.54 -0.39 -18.10
CA ILE A 269 -14.76 -0.80 -17.44
C ILE A 269 -15.72 0.39 -17.56
N TYR A 270 -16.80 0.22 -18.31
CA TYR A 270 -17.70 1.31 -18.72
C TYR A 270 -16.93 2.48 -19.39
N LEU A 271 -16.97 3.68 -18.82
CA LEU A 271 -16.26 4.88 -19.29
C LEU A 271 -14.84 5.01 -18.72
N ASP A 272 -14.52 4.21 -17.70
CA ASP A 272 -13.26 4.31 -16.98
C ASP A 272 -12.15 3.55 -17.70
N ARG A 273 -10.94 4.10 -17.63
CA ARG A 273 -9.73 3.44 -18.11
C ARG A 273 -8.88 3.08 -16.91
N GLY A 274 -8.38 1.86 -16.93
CA GLY A 274 -7.51 1.37 -15.88
C GLY A 274 -6.46 0.42 -16.41
N TRP A 275 -5.59 0.01 -15.50
CA TRP A 275 -4.45 -0.83 -15.80
C TRP A 275 -4.42 -2.01 -14.84
N HIS A 276 -4.12 -3.18 -15.40
CA HIS A 276 -3.77 -4.36 -14.64
C HIS A 276 -2.27 -4.64 -14.87
N LEU A 277 -1.49 -4.60 -13.79
CA LEU A 277 -0.07 -4.91 -13.80
C LEU A 277 0.14 -6.33 -13.30
N ASN A 278 1.00 -7.10 -13.97
CA ASN A 278 1.56 -8.34 -13.44
C ASN A 278 3.07 -8.18 -13.30
N TYR A 279 3.63 -8.65 -12.19
CA TYR A 279 5.04 -8.53 -11.84
C TYR A 279 5.50 -9.68 -10.95
N LYS A 280 6.82 -9.87 -10.86
CA LYS A 280 7.44 -10.96 -10.07
C LYS A 280 8.00 -10.52 -8.71
N ALA A 281 7.91 -9.24 -8.37
CA ALA A 281 8.39 -8.72 -7.09
C ALA A 281 7.70 -9.47 -5.95
N SER A 282 8.45 -10.18 -5.11
CA SER A 282 7.89 -11.09 -4.10
C SER A 282 6.95 -10.37 -3.12
N THR A 283 5.80 -10.99 -2.85
CA THR A 283 4.80 -10.53 -1.88
C THR A 283 4.25 -11.75 -1.13
N CYS A 284 3.66 -11.49 0.03
CA CYS A 284 3.09 -12.48 0.92
C CYS A 284 1.79 -11.94 1.50
N THR A 285 1.02 -12.79 2.18
CA THR A 285 -0.12 -12.34 2.98
C THR A 285 0.28 -11.17 3.89
N GLY A 286 -0.53 -10.12 4.00
CA GLY A 286 -0.19 -8.84 4.64
C GLY A 286 0.38 -7.77 3.69
N SER A 287 0.83 -8.15 2.49
CA SER A 287 1.31 -7.20 1.47
C SER A 287 0.19 -6.50 0.72
N SER A 288 -1.06 -6.98 0.76
CA SER A 288 -2.20 -6.30 0.14
C SER A 288 -2.32 -4.83 0.55
N GLY A 289 -2.55 -3.95 -0.41
CA GLY A 289 -2.60 -2.50 -0.23
C GLY A 289 -1.25 -1.79 -0.23
N ALA A 290 -0.12 -2.53 -0.26
CA ALA A 290 1.21 -1.96 -0.32
C ALA A 290 1.41 -1.09 -1.57
N PRO A 291 2.18 0.01 -1.49
CA PRO A 291 2.51 0.80 -2.66
C PRO A 291 3.32 -0.01 -3.68
N VAL A 292 2.93 0.11 -4.94
CA VAL A 292 3.61 -0.50 -6.08
C VAL A 292 4.17 0.63 -6.94
N TYR A 293 5.49 0.81 -6.86
CA TYR A 293 6.20 1.80 -7.64
C TYR A 293 6.78 1.17 -8.90
N LEU A 294 6.38 1.68 -10.06
CA LEU A 294 6.96 1.30 -11.34
C LEU A 294 7.96 2.38 -11.79
N TYR A 295 9.18 1.98 -12.13
CA TYR A 295 10.23 2.94 -12.50
C TYR A 295 9.81 3.86 -13.66
N GLY A 296 9.96 5.17 -13.44
CA GLY A 296 9.55 6.23 -14.38
C GLY A 296 8.03 6.41 -14.51
N MET A 297 7.22 5.83 -13.61
CA MET A 297 5.77 6.02 -13.64
C MET A 297 5.33 7.44 -13.31
N ASP A 298 4.06 7.72 -13.57
CA ASP A 298 3.43 8.98 -13.21
C ASP A 298 2.57 8.85 -11.95
N CYS A 299 3.13 9.16 -10.77
CA CYS A 299 2.40 9.08 -9.51
C CYS A 299 1.29 10.12 -9.35
N PHE A 300 1.25 11.19 -10.16
CA PHE A 300 0.13 12.14 -10.10
C PHE A 300 -1.10 11.66 -10.86
N THR A 301 -0.92 10.81 -11.87
CA THR A 301 -2.05 10.34 -12.70
C THR A 301 -2.46 8.91 -12.38
N THR A 302 -1.60 8.12 -11.73
CA THR A 302 -1.95 6.76 -11.36
C THR A 302 -1.20 6.32 -10.09
N GLU A 303 -1.97 5.85 -9.12
CA GLU A 303 -1.46 5.15 -7.95
C GLU A 303 -1.71 3.66 -8.09
N TYR A 304 -0.69 2.82 -7.90
CA TYR A 304 -0.84 1.37 -7.86
C TYR A 304 -0.65 0.87 -6.44
N VAL A 305 -1.55 0.00 -6.00
CA VAL A 305 -1.41 -0.78 -4.77
C VAL A 305 -1.37 -2.27 -5.11
N HIS A 306 -0.66 -3.06 -4.32
CA HIS A 306 -0.60 -4.50 -4.49
C HIS A 306 -1.97 -5.11 -4.11
N SER A 307 -2.51 -5.96 -4.98
CA SER A 307 -3.82 -6.57 -4.77
C SER A 307 -3.73 -8.02 -4.32
N GLY A 308 -2.86 -8.80 -4.96
CA GLY A 308 -2.70 -10.22 -4.66
C GLY A 308 -1.81 -10.94 -5.67
N SER A 309 -1.96 -12.26 -5.76
CA SER A 309 -1.21 -13.12 -6.68
C SER A 309 -2.09 -14.14 -7.40
N ASN A 310 -1.74 -14.47 -8.64
CA ASN A 310 -2.45 -15.44 -9.49
C ASN A 310 -1.60 -16.69 -9.78
N GLY A 311 -0.83 -17.14 -8.77
CA GLY A 311 0.11 -18.25 -8.88
C GLY A 311 1.47 -17.78 -9.40
N ASP A 312 1.55 -17.52 -10.70
CA ASP A 312 2.83 -17.20 -11.37
C ASP A 312 3.27 -15.74 -11.19
N TYR A 313 2.31 -14.84 -10.95
CA TYR A 313 2.56 -13.41 -10.83
C TYR A 313 1.83 -12.78 -9.65
N ASN A 314 2.37 -11.65 -9.22
CA ASN A 314 1.70 -10.72 -8.35
C ASN A 314 1.07 -9.62 -9.20
N TYR A 315 -0.07 -9.07 -8.75
CA TYR A 315 -0.82 -8.12 -9.55
C TYR A 315 -1.29 -6.89 -8.79
N SER A 316 -1.51 -5.83 -9.56
CA SER A 316 -2.16 -4.59 -9.13
C SER A 316 -3.23 -4.21 -10.14
N THR A 317 -4.39 -3.81 -9.64
CA THR A 317 -5.42 -3.15 -10.45
C THR A 317 -5.50 -1.68 -10.11
N THR A 318 -5.79 -0.85 -11.10
CA THR A 318 -6.13 0.56 -10.90
C THR A 318 -7.22 0.94 -11.87
N TRP A 319 -8.22 1.71 -11.44
CA TRP A 319 -9.08 2.48 -12.32
C TRP A 319 -9.13 3.90 -11.81
N CYS A 320 -8.80 4.84 -12.70
CA CYS A 320 -9.09 6.24 -12.46
C CYS A 320 -10.48 6.50 -13.07
N PRO A 321 -11.52 6.75 -12.25
CA PRO A 321 -12.77 7.27 -12.80
C PRO A 321 -12.47 8.59 -13.50
N LYS A 322 -13.03 8.76 -14.70
CA LYS A 322 -12.89 10.00 -15.46
C LYS A 322 -13.78 11.12 -14.91
#